data_AF-A0A8X6NUQ1-F1
#
_entry.id   AF-A0A8X6NUQ1-F1
#
_cell.length_a   1.000
_cell.length_b   1.000
_cell.length_c   1.000
_cell.angle_alpha   90.00
_cell.angle_beta   90.00
_cell.angle_gamma   90.00
#
_symmetry.space_group_name_H-M   'P 1'
#
loop_
_entity.id
_entity.type
_entity.pdbx_description
1 polymer ?
#
loop_
_entity_poly.entity_id
_entity_poly.type
_entity_poly.pdbx_seq_one_letter_code
_entity_poly.pdbx_strand_id
1 'polypeptide(L)'
;MPGGLVNKVASTGNSARVKAEHPSYGQKTVANVVDKSDTAITAAFHQRVSKGWQSLGFFSKTRSPVYRRYSAYDRELISAYVIIKYFRHTCMMERLNFPLFTDHKSLV
;
A
#
# COMPACT_ATOMS: atom_id res chain seq x y z
N MET A 1 -2.48 32.48 6.94
CA MET A 1 -1.38 31.57 6.54
C MET A 1 -1.13 30.59 7.69
N PRO A 2 -1.43 29.30 7.56
CA PRO A 2 -0.84 28.31 8.45
C PRO A 2 -0.04 27.29 7.64
N GLY A 3 1.28 27.35 7.81
CA GLY A 3 2.20 26.29 7.42
C GLY A 3 2.56 25.42 8.62
N GLY A 4 2.84 24.15 8.34
CA GLY A 4 3.58 23.27 9.25
C GLY A 4 2.73 22.26 10.01
N LEU A 5 2.40 21.14 9.38
CA LEU A 5 2.20 19.88 10.11
C LEU A 5 3.15 18.84 9.53
N VAL A 6 4.25 18.69 10.26
CA VAL A 6 5.17 17.56 10.26
C VAL A 6 4.33 16.29 10.45
N ASN A 7 4.30 15.40 9.46
CA ASN A 7 3.64 14.11 9.61
C ASN A 7 4.47 13.25 10.58
N LYS A 8 4.07 13.30 11.84
CA LYS A 8 4.55 12.42 12.90
C LYS A 8 4.19 10.99 12.50
N VAL A 9 5.21 10.20 12.17
CA VAL A 9 5.09 8.75 12.07
C VAL A 9 4.56 8.27 13.42
N ALA A 10 3.28 7.87 13.45
CA ALA A 10 2.65 7.35 14.65
C ALA A 10 3.25 5.97 14.94
N SER A 11 4.29 5.94 15.77
CA SER A 11 4.63 4.77 16.55
C SER A 11 3.58 4.62 17.65
N THR A 12 2.53 3.86 17.40
CA THR A 12 1.71 3.32 18.48
C THR A 12 1.28 1.93 18.06
N GLY A 13 1.83 0.93 18.75
CA GLY A 13 1.31 -0.42 18.71
C GLY A 13 -0.16 -0.38 19.12
N ASN A 14 -1.02 -0.65 18.16
CA ASN A 14 -2.37 -1.14 18.38
C ASN A 14 -2.73 -1.92 17.12
N SER A 15 -2.99 -3.21 17.30
CA SER A 15 -3.66 -4.07 16.32
C SER A 15 -5.10 -3.57 16.11
N ALA A 16 -5.27 -2.36 15.59
CA ALA A 16 -6.52 -1.89 15.06
C ALA A 16 -6.73 -2.65 13.76
N ARG A 17 -7.54 -3.71 13.81
CA ARG A 17 -8.11 -4.34 12.62
C ARG A 17 -8.99 -3.28 11.95
N VAL A 18 -8.37 -2.45 11.13
CA VAL A 18 -9.08 -1.47 10.31
C VAL A 18 -10.04 -2.28 9.44
N LYS A 19 -11.35 -2.04 9.61
CA LYS A 19 -12.36 -2.71 8.80
C LYS A 19 -12.12 -2.30 7.34
N ALA A 20 -11.91 -3.29 6.49
CA ALA A 20 -11.97 -3.09 5.05
C ALA A 20 -13.42 -2.76 4.70
N GLU A 21 -13.63 -1.58 4.15
CA GLU A 21 -14.95 -1.14 3.73
C GLU A 21 -15.14 -1.37 2.23
N HIS A 22 -16.39 -1.56 1.81
CA HIS A 22 -16.70 -1.77 0.40
C HIS A 22 -16.30 -0.51 -0.40
N PRO A 23 -15.55 -0.68 -1.50
CA PRO A 23 -15.13 0.46 -2.28
C PRO A 23 -16.32 1.19 -2.93
N SER A 24 -16.21 2.52 -2.99
CA SER A 24 -17.22 3.38 -3.58
C SER A 24 -16.82 3.79 -4.99
N TYR A 25 -17.76 3.73 -5.94
CA TYR A 25 -17.50 4.09 -7.33
C TYR A 25 -17.20 5.59 -7.47
N GLY A 26 -16.24 5.93 -8.33
CA GLY A 26 -15.91 7.32 -8.68
C GLY A 26 -15.08 8.10 -7.64
N GLN A 27 -14.66 7.47 -6.54
CA GLN A 27 -13.81 8.10 -5.53
C GLN A 27 -12.33 7.87 -5.84
N LYS A 28 -11.45 8.80 -5.44
CA LYS A 28 -10.01 8.69 -5.69
C LYS A 28 -9.42 7.61 -4.80
N THR A 29 -8.83 6.59 -5.43
CA THR A 29 -8.19 5.48 -4.73
C THR A 29 -6.68 5.58 -4.84
N VAL A 30 -5.96 5.12 -3.82
CA VAL A 30 -4.51 5.16 -3.69
C VAL A 30 -4.01 3.86 -3.07
N ALA A 31 -2.92 3.34 -3.63
CA ALA A 31 -2.20 2.22 -3.05
C ALA A 31 -0.88 2.69 -2.46
N ASN A 32 -0.67 2.44 -1.17
CA ASN A 32 0.60 2.68 -0.51
C ASN A 32 1.31 1.35 -0.33
N VAL A 33 2.50 1.23 -0.92
CA VAL A 33 3.41 0.10 -0.77
C VAL A 33 4.52 0.51 0.16
N VAL A 34 4.78 -0.33 1.16
CA VAL A 34 5.90 -0.20 2.08
C VAL A 34 6.62 -1.54 2.06
N ASP A 35 7.83 -1.62 1.49
CA ASP A 35 8.69 -2.79 1.70
C ASP A 35 9.76 -2.49 2.75
N LYS A 36 9.62 -3.19 3.87
CA LYS A 36 10.59 -3.17 4.95
C LYS A 36 11.69 -4.17 4.57
N SER A 37 12.61 -3.69 3.73
CA SER A 37 13.69 -4.35 2.97
C SER A 37 14.08 -5.80 3.31
N ASP A 38 14.10 -6.19 4.59
CA ASP A 38 14.57 -7.50 5.06
C ASP A 38 13.51 -8.44 5.65
N THR A 39 12.29 -7.95 5.94
CA THR A 39 11.30 -8.71 6.74
C THR A 39 10.03 -9.02 5.97
N ALA A 40 9.32 -8.01 5.48
CA ALA A 40 8.02 -8.21 4.87
C ALA A 40 7.69 -7.08 3.88
N ILE A 41 6.91 -7.46 2.89
CA ILE A 41 6.26 -6.55 1.97
C ILE A 41 4.89 -6.25 2.54
N THR A 42 4.56 -4.98 2.72
CA THR A 42 3.22 -4.57 3.13
C THR A 42 2.64 -3.58 2.13
N ALA A 43 1.33 -3.63 1.97
CA ALA A 43 0.59 -2.64 1.22
C ALA A 43 -0.73 -2.33 1.88
N ALA A 44 -1.15 -1.08 1.74
CA ALA A 44 -2.44 -0.61 2.19
C ALA A 44 -3.13 0.12 1.05
N PHE A 45 -4.38 -0.25 0.82
CA PHE A 45 -5.21 0.30 -0.24
C PHE A 45 -6.23 1.22 0.41
N HIS A 46 -6.25 2.49 0.01
CA HIS A 46 -7.08 3.51 0.62
C HIS A 46 -7.87 4.28 -0.43
N GLN A 47 -9.08 4.67 -0.08
CA GLN A 47 -9.94 5.49 -0.90
C GLN A 47 -10.27 6.79 -0.16
N ARG A 48 -10.29 7.90 -0.90
CA ARG A 48 -10.71 9.18 -0.35
C ARG A 48 -12.18 9.38 -0.63
N VAL A 49 -13.00 9.21 0.41
CA VAL A 49 -14.43 9.50 0.42
C VAL A 49 -14.69 10.87 1.05
N SER A 50 -15.93 11.36 0.98
CA SER A 50 -16.32 12.66 1.56
C SER A 50 -15.99 12.79 3.05
N LYS A 51 -16.01 11.67 3.79
CA LYS A 51 -15.72 11.59 5.22
C LYS A 51 -14.24 11.46 5.57
N GLY A 52 -13.34 11.36 4.57
CA GLY A 52 -11.90 11.23 4.78
C GLY A 52 -11.27 10.04 4.05
N TRP A 53 -10.12 9.58 4.54
CA TRP A 53 -9.46 8.39 4.02
C TRP A 53 -10.04 7.13 4.65
N GLN A 54 -10.49 6.22 3.80
CA GLN A 54 -11.09 4.94 4.15
C GLN A 54 -10.16 3.82 3.65
N SER A 55 -9.90 2.81 4.48
CA SER A 55 -9.12 1.65 4.03
C SER A 55 -10.01 0.64 3.33
N LEU A 56 -9.59 0.23 2.13
CA LEU A 56 -10.23 -0.81 1.34
C LEU A 56 -9.63 -2.18 1.62
N GLY A 57 -8.37 -2.24 2.07
CA GLY A 57 -7.72 -3.49 2.37
C GLY A 57 -6.24 -3.35 2.69
N PHE A 58 -5.70 -4.40 3.31
CA PHE A 58 -4.29 -4.50 3.65
C PHE A 58 -3.73 -5.81 3.12
N PHE A 59 -2.50 -5.75 2.63
CA PHE A 59 -1.73 -6.89 2.22
C PHE A 59 -0.44 -6.93 3.02
N SER A 60 -0.06 -8.12 3.49
CA SER A 60 1.25 -8.34 4.10
C SER A 60 1.74 -9.72 3.69
N LYS A 61 3.00 -9.79 3.26
CA LYS A 61 3.65 -11.05 2.92
C LYS A 61 5.08 -11.07 3.43
N THR A 62 5.38 -12.08 4.27
CA THR A 62 6.74 -12.39 4.70
C THR A 62 7.58 -12.83 3.51
N ARG A 63 8.81 -12.33 3.43
CA ARG A 63 9.73 -12.64 2.33
C ARG A 63 10.33 -14.03 2.52
N SER A 64 10.42 -14.81 1.43
CA SER A 64 11.11 -16.09 1.46
C SER A 64 12.64 -15.88 1.50
N PRO A 65 13.41 -16.88 1.97
CA PRO A 65 14.88 -16.80 1.96
C PRO A 65 15.46 -16.56 0.56
N VAL A 66 14.82 -17.11 -0.48
CA VAL A 66 15.21 -16.90 -1.89
C VAL A 66 15.05 -15.43 -2.28
N TYR A 67 13.96 -14.80 -1.82
CA TYR A 67 13.69 -13.40 -2.11
C TYR A 67 14.79 -12.46 -1.62
N ARG A 68 15.43 -12.79 -0.49
CA ARG A 68 16.53 -11.98 0.06
C ARG A 68 17.80 -11.99 -0.79
N ARG A 69 17.96 -12.98 -1.68
CA ARG A 69 19.12 -13.12 -2.57
C ARG A 69 19.04 -12.26 -3.82
N TYR A 70 17.86 -11.73 -4.14
CA TYR A 70 17.67 -10.83 -5.27
C TYR A 70 18.22 -9.42 -4.95
N SER A 71 18.55 -8.67 -6.00
CA SER A 71 19.05 -7.30 -5.87
C SER A 71 18.02 -6.37 -5.23
N ALA A 72 18.49 -5.19 -4.78
CA ALA A 72 17.68 -4.00 -4.47
C ALA A 72 16.44 -3.89 -5.36
N TYR A 73 16.73 -3.69 -6.64
CA TYR A 73 15.77 -3.42 -7.68
C TYR A 73 14.78 -4.57 -7.93
N ASP A 74 15.27 -5.80 -8.12
CA ASP A 74 14.41 -6.96 -8.43
C ASP A 74 13.42 -7.24 -7.30
N ARG A 75 13.90 -7.10 -6.07
CA ARG A 75 13.07 -7.28 -4.87
C ARG A 75 11.94 -6.26 -4.80
N GLU A 76 12.17 -5.04 -5.22
CA GLU A 76 11.16 -4.00 -5.20
C GLU A 76 10.17 -4.18 -6.35
N LEU A 77 10.67 -4.51 -7.55
CA LEU A 77 9.85 -4.78 -8.73
C LEU A 77 8.88 -5.95 -8.49
N ILE A 78 9.38 -7.05 -7.92
CA ILE A 78 8.54 -8.19 -7.58
C ILE A 78 7.54 -7.82 -6.47
N SER A 79 7.90 -6.92 -5.54
CA SER A 79 6.99 -6.48 -4.47
C SER A 79 5.82 -5.72 -5.05
N ALA A 80 6.10 -4.74 -5.92
CA ALA A 80 5.08 -3.99 -6.64
C ALA A 80 4.17 -4.93 -7.47
N TYR A 81 4.76 -5.87 -8.21
CA TYR A 81 4.01 -6.84 -9.00
C TYR A 81 3.07 -7.70 -8.14
N VAL A 82 3.55 -8.24 -7.02
CA VAL A 82 2.75 -9.09 -6.13
C VAL A 82 1.57 -8.31 -5.55
N ILE A 83 1.78 -7.06 -5.15
CA ILE A 83 0.75 -6.18 -4.59
C ILE A 83 -0.30 -5.84 -5.65
N ILE A 84 0.13 -5.41 -6.84
CA ILE A 84 -0.78 -5.13 -7.96
C ILE A 84 -1.60 -6.37 -8.30
N LYS A 85 -0.95 -7.55 -8.34
CA LYS A 85 -1.62 -8.82 -8.61
C LYS A 85 -2.66 -9.17 -7.55
N TYR A 86 -2.35 -8.93 -6.27
CA TYR A 86 -3.29 -9.16 -5.17
C TYR A 86 -4.53 -8.29 -5.29
N PHE A 87 -4.35 -6.99 -5.54
CA PHE A 87 -5.47 -6.04 -5.66
C PHE A 87 -6.12 -6.02 -7.04
N ARG A 88 -5.61 -6.79 -8.00
CA ARG A 88 -6.11 -6.82 -9.39
C ARG A 88 -7.61 -7.09 -9.46
N HIS A 89 -8.09 -8.06 -8.69
CA HIS A 89 -9.51 -8.43 -8.72
C HIS A 89 -10.39 -7.30 -8.22
N THR A 90 -10.05 -6.68 -7.10
CA THR A 90 -10.77 -5.52 -6.55
C THR A 90 -10.73 -4.34 -7.52
N CYS A 91 -9.56 -4.01 -8.07
CA CYS A 91 -9.41 -2.87 -8.99
C CYS A 91 -10.13 -3.07 -10.32
N MET A 92 -10.14 -4.30 -10.86
CA MET A 92 -10.82 -4.62 -12.13
C MET A 92 -12.34 -4.64 -11.97
N MET A 93 -12.86 -5.22 -10.88
CA MET A 93 -14.30 -5.26 -10.63
C MET A 93 -14.90 -3.86 -10.47
N GLU A 94 -14.13 -2.93 -9.89
CA GLU A 94 -14.62 -1.60 -9.56
C GLU A 94 -14.09 -0.50 -10.49
N ARG A 95 -13.31 -0.88 -11.50
CA ARG A 95 -12.69 0.01 -12.50
C ARG A 95 -11.92 1.17 -11.86
N LEU A 96 -11.21 0.88 -10.77
CA LEU A 96 -10.47 1.89 -10.02
C LEU A 96 -9.14 2.20 -10.71
N ASN A 97 -8.94 3.47 -11.08
CA ASN A 97 -7.63 4.00 -11.41
C ASN A 97 -6.97 4.50 -10.11
N PHE A 98 -5.79 3.97 -9.79
CA PHE A 98 -5.07 4.34 -8.56
C PHE A 98 -3.58 4.57 -8.84
N PRO A 99 -2.97 5.64 -8.29
CA PRO A 99 -1.52 5.75 -8.25
C PRO A 99 -0.96 4.79 -7.20
N LEU A 100 0.14 4.14 -7.54
CA LEU A 100 0.94 3.33 -6.64
C LEU A 100 2.04 4.22 -6.04
N PHE A 101 1.97 4.47 -4.74
CA PHE A 101 3.07 5.10 -4.00
C PHE A 101 3.94 4.03 -3.39
N THR A 102 5.24 4.17 -3.56
CA THR A 102 6.23 3.30 -2.96
C THR A 102 7.35 4.15 -2.37
N ASP A 103 7.85 3.76 -1.20
CA ASP A 103 9.04 4.34 -0.58
C ASP A 103 10.35 3.85 -1.22
N HIS A 104 10.24 2.95 -2.20
CA HIS A 104 11.34 2.36 -2.93
C HIS A 104 11.86 3.28 -4.04
N LYS A 105 12.99 3.92 -3.75
CA LYS A 105 13.69 4.83 -4.67
C LYS A 105 14.11 4.16 -5.98
N SER A 106 14.29 2.84 -6.02
CA SER A 106 14.78 2.17 -7.24
C SER A 106 13.69 1.95 -8.30
N LEU A 107 12.41 2.23 -7.99
CA LEU A 107 11.30 2.17 -8.96
C LEU A 107 10.88 3.54 -9.53
N VAL A 108 11.56 4.62 -9.15
CA VAL A 108 11.24 6.00 -9.55
C VAL A 108 12.30 6.56 -10.49
#